data_AF-A0A969EP35-F1
#
_entry.id   AF-A0A969EP35-F1
#
_cell.length_a   1.000
_cell.length_b   1.000
_cell.length_c   1.000
_cell.angle_alpha   90.00
_cell.angle_beta   90.00
_cell.angle_gamma   90.00
#
_symmetry.space_group_name_H-M   'P 1'
#
loop_
_entity.id
_entity.type
_entity.pdbx_description
1 polymer ?
#
loop_
_entity_poly.entity_id
_entity_poly.type
_entity_poly.pdbx_seq_one_letter_code
_entity_poly.pdbx_strand_id
1 'polypeptide(L)'
;MAQIPTTPVGVDTVRQEPLSQTVPVIGRLVAPQSGEVSARTEGLVVEFLVRVGDRVEKGDPLAVLDLDRLEALALLQEAELNEFEAQRATEFAREKLALLQLERQAKLRGTAAFNQSQYDTQAQEVGVARGSRQEMEARIARGRVNVALFRAQVGLWHRKSSVRRDSHSAQCQRRRLGTTRRPGGDLNQ
;
A
#
# COMPACT_ATOMS: atom_id res chain seq x y z
N MET A 1 99.28 -28.50 28.05
CA MET A 1 97.81 -28.66 27.97
C MET A 1 97.23 -28.16 29.28
N ALA A 2 96.40 -27.13 29.30
CA ALA A 2 95.51 -26.85 30.43
C ALA A 2 94.39 -25.88 30.03
N GLN A 3 93.16 -26.35 30.22
CA GLN A 3 91.84 -25.82 29.91
C GLN A 3 91.64 -24.29 29.89
N ILE A 4 90.97 -23.81 28.83
CA ILE A 4 90.34 -22.49 28.76
C ILE A 4 89.07 -22.53 29.64
N PRO A 5 88.84 -21.54 30.53
CA PRO A 5 87.71 -21.56 31.45
C PRO A 5 86.37 -21.34 30.71
N THR A 6 85.43 -22.25 30.94
CA THR A 6 84.09 -22.24 30.33
C THR A 6 83.21 -21.16 30.95
N THR A 7 82.73 -20.24 30.12
CA THR A 7 81.74 -19.22 30.50
C THR A 7 80.37 -19.90 30.65
N PRO A 8 79.69 -19.79 31.80
CA PRO A 8 78.36 -20.37 31.96
C PRO A 8 77.36 -19.62 31.09
N VAL A 9 76.56 -20.35 30.31
CA VAL A 9 75.48 -19.82 29.48
C VAL A 9 74.14 -20.26 30.06
N GLY A 10 73.22 -19.31 30.24
CA GLY A 10 71.84 -19.62 30.62
C GLY A 10 71.09 -20.18 29.41
N VAL A 11 70.53 -21.37 29.55
CA VAL A 11 69.63 -21.96 28.55
C VAL A 11 68.22 -22.04 29.13
N ASP A 12 67.23 -21.67 28.33
CA ASP A 12 65.81 -21.81 28.66
C ASP A 12 65.17 -22.78 27.67
N THR A 13 64.33 -23.68 28.18
CA THR A 13 63.70 -24.73 27.37
C THR A 13 62.57 -24.16 26.53
N VAL A 14 62.70 -24.23 25.21
CA VAL A 14 61.71 -23.71 24.26
C VAL A 14 60.41 -24.52 24.36
N ARG A 15 59.31 -23.83 24.68
CA ARG A 15 57.96 -24.39 24.63
C ARG A 15 57.17 -23.70 23.52
N GLN A 16 56.61 -24.47 22.60
CA GLN A 16 55.76 -23.93 21.55
C GLN A 16 54.38 -23.62 22.16
N GLU A 17 54.15 -22.34 22.44
CA GLU A 17 52.84 -21.83 22.83
C GLU A 17 52.37 -20.82 21.77
N PRO A 18 51.08 -20.77 21.43
CA PRO A 18 50.56 -19.82 20.45
C PRO A 18 50.73 -18.39 20.97
N LEU A 19 51.54 -17.58 20.28
CA LEU A 19 51.76 -16.18 20.60
C LEU A 19 50.50 -15.37 20.30
N SER A 20 49.76 -14.97 21.33
CA SER A 20 48.58 -14.11 21.19
C SER A 20 48.99 -12.64 21.36
N GLN A 21 49.06 -11.90 20.25
CA GLN A 21 49.29 -10.45 20.25
C GLN A 21 47.94 -9.73 20.16
N THR A 22 47.59 -8.97 21.19
CA THR A 22 46.39 -8.13 21.19
C THR A 22 46.76 -6.71 20.79
N VAL A 23 46.15 -6.18 19.73
CA VAL A 23 46.34 -4.79 19.28
C VAL A 23 45.12 -3.97 19.70
N PRO A 24 45.28 -2.85 20.44
CA PRO A 24 44.16 -2.01 20.81
C PRO A 24 43.59 -1.30 19.56
N VAL A 25 42.33 -1.54 19.25
CA VAL A 25 41.61 -0.90 18.13
C VAL A 25 40.42 -0.13 18.68
N ILE A 26 40.24 1.11 18.24
CA ILE A 26 39.06 1.92 18.56
C ILE A 26 37.98 1.60 17.53
N GLY A 27 37.00 0.79 17.94
CA GLY A 27 35.82 0.46 17.13
C GLY A 27 34.62 1.32 17.50
N ARG A 28 33.77 1.65 16.52
CA ARG A 28 32.45 2.25 16.76
C ARG A 28 31.39 1.17 16.63
N LEU A 29 30.66 0.91 17.71
CA LEU A 29 29.49 0.04 17.67
C LEU A 29 28.32 0.81 17.05
N VAL A 30 27.81 0.33 15.92
CA VAL A 30 26.59 0.83 15.29
C VAL A 30 25.51 -0.23 15.37
N ALA A 31 24.25 0.19 15.36
CA ALA A 31 23.15 -0.76 15.29
C ALA A 31 23.31 -1.62 14.02
N PRO A 32 23.13 -2.94 14.10
CA PRO A 32 23.26 -3.82 12.94
C PRO A 32 22.24 -3.46 11.85
N GLN A 33 21.13 -2.81 12.21
CA GLN A 33 20.09 -2.36 11.29
C GLN A 33 19.52 -1.01 11.75
N SER A 34 19.57 -0.01 10.87
CA SER A 34 18.88 1.28 11.03
C SER A 34 18.10 1.60 9.76
N GLY A 35 16.86 2.08 9.90
CA GLY A 35 16.02 2.47 8.77
C GLY A 35 15.08 3.60 9.13
N GLU A 36 14.84 4.50 8.19
CA GLU A 36 13.85 5.56 8.34
C GLU A 36 12.44 4.99 8.16
N VAL A 37 11.54 5.34 9.08
CA VAL A 37 10.12 5.01 8.97
C VAL A 37 9.39 6.22 8.42
N SER A 38 8.92 6.13 7.18
CA SER A 38 8.17 7.19 6.52
C SER A 38 6.77 6.72 6.15
N ALA A 39 5.78 7.61 6.30
CA ALA A 39 4.45 7.41 5.73
C ALA A 39 4.51 7.58 4.20
N ARG A 40 3.75 6.77 3.46
CA ARG A 40 3.80 6.79 1.97
C ARG A 40 2.91 7.88 1.34
N THR A 41 2.06 8.50 2.13
CA THR A 41 1.07 9.47 1.64
C THR A 41 0.87 10.53 2.71
N GLU A 42 0.39 11.69 2.29
CA GLU A 42 0.22 12.86 3.13
C GLU A 42 -1.10 12.75 3.89
N GLY A 43 -1.08 13.04 5.19
CA GLY A 43 -2.27 12.99 6.04
C GLY A 43 -1.98 13.62 7.39
N LEU A 44 -3.03 14.12 8.06
CA LEU A 44 -2.90 14.65 9.40
C LEU A 44 -2.66 13.49 10.37
N VAL A 45 -1.61 13.60 11.19
CA VAL A 45 -1.37 12.65 12.28
C VAL A 45 -2.27 13.05 13.44
N VAL A 46 -3.18 12.15 13.83
CA VAL A 46 -4.09 12.34 14.97
C VAL A 46 -3.36 12.08 16.26
N GLU A 47 -2.58 10.99 16.33
CA GLU A 47 -1.88 10.59 17.55
C GLU A 47 -0.59 9.81 17.25
N PHE A 48 0.44 10.01 18.09
CA PHE A 48 1.62 9.14 18.14
C PHE A 48 1.49 8.19 19.33
N LEU A 49 1.52 6.89 19.07
CA LEU A 49 1.30 5.84 20.07
C LEU A 49 2.58 5.45 20.82
N VAL A 50 3.74 5.90 20.35
CA VAL A 50 5.05 5.48 20.86
C VAL A 50 5.93 6.67 21.21
N ARG A 51 6.76 6.51 22.24
CA ARG A 51 7.76 7.49 22.63
C ARG A 51 9.17 7.05 22.25
N VAL A 52 10.07 8.03 22.25
CA VAL A 52 11.49 7.84 21.99
C VAL A 52 12.06 6.92 23.08
N GLY A 53 12.60 5.77 22.68
CA GLY A 53 13.15 4.76 23.58
C GLY A 53 12.23 3.58 23.90
N ASP A 54 10.96 3.63 23.52
CA ASP A 54 10.04 2.48 23.68
C ASP A 54 10.42 1.35 22.72
N ARG A 55 10.32 0.11 23.20
CA ARG A 55 10.49 -1.09 22.37
C ARG A 55 9.19 -1.34 21.62
N VAL A 56 9.31 -1.54 20.31
CA VAL A 56 8.18 -1.82 19.41
C VAL A 56 8.46 -3.12 18.64
N GLU A 57 7.43 -3.94 18.47
CA GLU A 57 7.48 -5.19 17.73
C GLU A 57 6.96 -5.00 16.30
N LYS A 58 7.25 -5.98 15.43
CA LYS A 58 6.75 -5.97 14.06
C LYS A 58 5.24 -6.13 14.07
N GLY A 59 4.53 -5.13 13.54
CA GLY A 59 3.07 -5.10 13.61
C GLY A 59 2.55 -3.89 14.38
N ASP A 60 3.38 -3.25 15.20
CA ASP A 60 2.88 -2.25 16.13
C ASP A 60 2.63 -0.90 15.46
N PRO A 61 1.42 -0.32 15.61
CA PRO A 61 1.10 0.98 15.05
C PRO A 61 1.90 2.08 15.78
N LEU A 62 2.66 2.87 15.03
CA LEU A 62 3.47 3.96 15.61
C LEU A 62 2.70 5.28 15.71
N ALA A 63 1.80 5.52 14.76
CA ALA A 63 0.98 6.72 14.70
C ALA A 63 -0.37 6.41 14.03
N VAL A 64 -1.42 7.06 14.52
CA VAL A 64 -2.76 7.04 13.95
C VAL A 64 -2.91 8.29 13.08
N LEU A 65 -3.26 8.09 11.81
CA LEU A 65 -3.58 9.18 10.90
C LEU A 65 -5.10 9.27 10.75
N ASP A 66 -5.58 10.46 10.43
CA ASP A 66 -6.98 10.69 10.10
C ASP A 66 -7.30 10.02 8.76
N LEU A 67 -8.09 8.95 8.82
CA LEU A 67 -8.54 8.16 7.68
C LEU A 67 -9.96 8.54 7.25
N ASP A 68 -10.67 9.41 7.98
CA ASP A 68 -12.09 9.72 7.77
C ASP A 68 -12.33 10.20 6.34
N ARG A 69 -11.40 11.00 5.80
CA ARG A 69 -11.47 11.45 4.40
C ARG A 69 -11.36 10.30 3.40
N LEU A 70 -10.48 9.34 3.61
CA LEU A 70 -10.29 8.21 2.70
C LEU A 70 -11.47 7.24 2.78
N GLU A 71 -12.02 7.04 3.98
CA GLU A 71 -13.23 6.24 4.20
C GLU A 71 -14.45 6.89 3.56
N ALA A 72 -14.63 8.21 3.73
CA ALA A 72 -15.69 8.96 3.07
C ALA A 72 -15.62 8.88 1.54
N LEU A 73 -14.40 8.92 0.97
CA LEU A 73 -14.20 8.72 -0.47
C LEU A 73 -14.56 7.30 -0.91
N ALA A 74 -14.22 6.27 -0.12
CA ALA A 74 -14.61 4.90 -0.42
C ALA A 74 -16.14 4.73 -0.39
N LEU A 75 -16.81 5.29 0.63
CA LEU A 75 -18.27 5.28 0.76
C LEU A 75 -18.96 6.01 -0.41
N LEU A 76 -18.42 7.14 -0.85
CA LEU A 76 -18.94 7.86 -2.02
C LEU A 76 -18.90 6.98 -3.28
N GLN A 77 -17.79 6.27 -3.51
CA GLN A 77 -17.64 5.39 -4.67
C GLN A 77 -18.55 4.15 -4.58
N GLU A 78 -18.83 3.66 -3.37
CA GLU A 78 -19.81 2.60 -3.15
C GLU A 78 -21.24 3.07 -3.44
N ALA A 79 -21.58 4.31 -3.08
CA ALA A 79 -22.87 4.90 -3.42
C ALA A 79 -23.04 5.05 -4.95
N GLU A 80 -22.02 5.52 -5.66
CA GLU A 80 -22.01 5.59 -7.13
C GLU A 80 -22.20 4.20 -7.76
N LEU A 81 -21.55 3.17 -7.22
CA LEU A 81 -21.72 1.79 -7.70
C LEU A 81 -23.18 1.31 -7.55
N ASN A 82 -23.80 1.60 -6.41
CA ASN A 82 -25.21 1.26 -6.17
C ASN A 82 -26.14 1.99 -7.14
N GLU A 83 -25.85 3.25 -7.47
CA GLU A 83 -26.58 4.00 -8.49
C GLU A 83 -26.49 3.33 -9.86
N PHE A 84 -25.29 2.92 -10.29
CA PHE A 84 -25.12 2.20 -11.55
C PHE A 84 -25.82 0.84 -11.56
N GLU A 85 -25.85 0.12 -10.43
CA GLU A 85 -26.58 -1.13 -10.32
C GLU A 85 -28.10 -0.94 -10.44
N ALA A 86 -28.64 0.15 -9.87
CA ALA A 86 -30.03 0.54 -10.06
C ALA A 86 -30.34 0.91 -11.51
N GLN A 87 -29.47 1.68 -12.17
CA GLN A 87 -29.60 2.01 -13.59
C GLN A 87 -29.54 0.77 -14.49
N ARG A 88 -28.66 -0.20 -14.20
CA ARG A 88 -28.64 -1.49 -14.91
C ARG A 88 -29.97 -2.23 -14.77
N ALA A 89 -30.58 -2.21 -13.60
CA ALA A 89 -31.88 -2.85 -13.39
C ALA A 89 -32.98 -2.19 -14.26
N THR A 90 -32.94 -0.86 -14.45
CA THR A 90 -33.87 -0.17 -15.35
C THR A 90 -33.63 -0.51 -16.81
N GLU A 91 -32.37 -0.59 -17.26
CA GLU A 91 -32.08 -1.00 -18.65
C GLU A 91 -32.44 -2.47 -18.90
N PHE A 92 -32.25 -3.35 -17.92
CA PHE A 92 -32.70 -4.73 -18.01
C PHE A 92 -34.22 -4.84 -18.16
N ALA A 93 -34.99 -4.03 -17.43
CA ALA A 93 -36.44 -3.97 -17.59
C ALA A 93 -36.85 -3.50 -19.00
N ARG A 94 -36.12 -2.54 -19.58
CA ARG A 94 -36.33 -2.08 -20.96
C ARG A 94 -36.01 -3.15 -21.99
N GLU A 95 -34.89 -3.84 -21.86
CA GLU A 95 -34.54 -4.98 -22.73
C GLU A 95 -35.63 -6.06 -22.68
N LYS A 96 -36.11 -6.41 -21.48
CA LYS A 96 -37.20 -7.36 -21.31
C LYS A 96 -38.50 -6.90 -21.97
N LEU A 97 -38.85 -5.62 -21.87
CA LEU A 97 -40.03 -5.07 -22.53
C LEU A 97 -39.90 -5.18 -24.06
N ALA A 98 -38.74 -4.82 -24.62
CA ALA A 98 -38.47 -4.92 -26.06
C ALA A 98 -38.55 -6.37 -26.55
N LEU A 99 -38.00 -7.33 -25.79
CA LEU A 99 -38.12 -8.76 -26.10
C LEU A 99 -39.58 -9.24 -26.12
N LEU A 100 -40.38 -8.86 -25.13
CA LEU A 100 -41.80 -9.20 -25.08
C LEU A 100 -42.62 -8.58 -26.22
N GLN A 101 -42.23 -7.41 -26.70
CA GLN A 101 -42.84 -6.81 -27.89
C GLN A 101 -42.47 -7.61 -29.14
N LEU A 102 -41.18 -7.93 -29.31
CA LEU A 102 -40.69 -8.72 -30.45
C LEU A 102 -41.36 -10.09 -30.50
N GLU A 103 -41.48 -10.78 -29.36
CA GLU A 103 -42.19 -12.06 -29.25
C GLU A 103 -43.66 -11.94 -29.63
N ARG A 104 -44.34 -10.86 -29.23
CA ARG A 104 -45.74 -10.60 -29.63
C ARG A 104 -45.86 -10.43 -31.14
N GLN A 105 -44.97 -9.69 -31.78
CA GLN A 105 -44.96 -9.55 -33.23
C GLN A 105 -44.62 -10.86 -33.95
N ALA A 106 -43.68 -11.64 -33.40
CA ALA A 106 -43.31 -12.95 -33.92
C ALA A 106 -44.50 -13.93 -33.92
N LYS A 107 -45.36 -13.88 -32.88
CA LYS A 107 -46.58 -14.71 -32.80
C LYS A 107 -47.63 -14.36 -33.85
N LEU A 108 -47.65 -13.12 -34.35
CA LEU A 108 -48.59 -12.70 -35.40
C LEU A 108 -48.14 -13.10 -36.81
N ARG A 109 -46.94 -13.67 -36.97
CA ARG A 109 -46.42 -14.14 -38.26
C ARG A 109 -47.41 -15.09 -38.95
N GLY A 110 -47.73 -14.80 -40.21
CA GLY A 110 -48.68 -15.57 -41.01
C GLY A 110 -50.15 -15.12 -40.88
N THR A 111 -50.45 -14.16 -39.99
CA THR A 111 -51.77 -13.52 -39.93
C THR A 111 -51.77 -12.24 -40.79
N ALA A 112 -52.94 -11.82 -41.30
CA ALA A 112 -53.10 -10.58 -42.07
C ALA A 112 -52.65 -9.30 -41.32
N ALA A 113 -52.52 -9.35 -39.99
CA ALA A 113 -52.07 -8.25 -39.15
C ALA A 113 -50.53 -8.13 -39.01
N PHE A 114 -49.76 -9.04 -39.62
CA PHE A 114 -48.30 -9.01 -39.53
C PHE A 114 -47.68 -7.96 -40.45
N ASN A 115 -46.79 -7.13 -39.89
CA ASN A 115 -46.00 -6.16 -40.64
C ASN A 115 -44.50 -6.45 -40.48
N GLN A 116 -43.84 -6.78 -41.59
CA GLN A 116 -42.42 -7.09 -41.63
C GLN A 116 -41.53 -5.93 -41.15
N SER A 117 -41.84 -4.70 -41.56
CA SER A 117 -41.10 -3.51 -41.12
C SER A 117 -41.20 -3.30 -39.60
N GLN A 118 -42.34 -3.64 -38.99
CA GLN A 118 -42.49 -3.54 -37.53
C GLN A 118 -41.70 -4.62 -36.79
N TYR A 119 -41.65 -5.83 -37.33
CA TYR A 119 -40.82 -6.91 -36.78
C TYR A 119 -39.33 -6.52 -36.82
N ASP A 120 -38.85 -6.02 -37.96
CA ASP A 120 -37.46 -5.62 -38.12
C ASP A 120 -37.11 -4.44 -37.22
N THR A 121 -38.00 -3.45 -37.08
CA THR A 121 -37.84 -2.32 -36.15
C THR A 121 -37.72 -2.79 -34.70
N GLN A 122 -38.59 -3.70 -34.25
CA GLN A 122 -38.51 -4.22 -32.88
C GLN A 122 -37.29 -5.12 -32.65
N ALA A 123 -36.82 -5.82 -33.67
CA ALA A 123 -35.57 -6.59 -33.59
C ALA A 123 -34.37 -5.66 -33.40
N GLN A 124 -34.34 -4.50 -34.08
CA GLN A 124 -33.32 -3.48 -33.86
C GLN A 124 -33.40 -2.88 -32.45
N GLU A 125 -34.62 -2.60 -31.95
CA GLU A 125 -34.84 -2.04 -30.61
C GLU A 125 -34.29 -2.94 -29.49
N VAL A 126 -34.47 -4.27 -29.61
CA VAL A 126 -33.84 -5.24 -28.69
C VAL A 126 -32.31 -5.14 -28.74
N GLY A 127 -31.74 -4.95 -29.94
CA GLY A 127 -30.30 -4.73 -30.11
C GLY A 127 -29.81 -3.47 -29.41
N VAL A 128 -30.54 -2.36 -29.54
CA VAL A 128 -30.24 -1.08 -28.86
C VAL A 128 -30.34 -1.25 -27.35
N ALA A 129 -31.44 -1.80 -26.83
CA ALA A 129 -31.64 -2.00 -25.39
C ALA A 129 -30.57 -2.92 -24.77
N ARG A 130 -30.17 -3.99 -25.48
CA ARG A 130 -29.06 -4.86 -25.08
C ARG A 130 -27.74 -4.12 -25.04
N GLY A 131 -27.48 -3.27 -26.05
CA GLY A 131 -26.30 -2.40 -26.09
C GLY A 131 -26.24 -1.48 -24.87
N SER A 132 -27.34 -0.78 -24.56
CA SER A 132 -27.45 0.08 -23.38
C SER A 132 -27.21 -0.68 -22.07
N ARG A 133 -27.73 -1.91 -21.93
CA ARG A 133 -27.43 -2.75 -20.76
C ARG A 133 -25.93 -3.08 -20.66
N GLN A 134 -25.29 -3.44 -21.77
CA GLN A 134 -23.85 -3.76 -21.79
C GLN A 134 -22.99 -2.54 -21.45
N GLU A 135 -23.37 -1.34 -21.91
CA GLU A 135 -22.71 -0.09 -21.52
C GLU A 135 -22.77 0.14 -20.01
N MET A 136 -23.93 -0.10 -19.39
CA MET A 136 -24.07 0.01 -17.92
C MET A 136 -23.27 -1.06 -17.19
N GLU A 137 -23.19 -2.28 -17.71
CA GLU A 137 -22.32 -3.32 -17.14
C GLU A 137 -20.84 -2.94 -17.19
N ALA A 138 -20.39 -2.31 -18.28
CA ALA A 138 -19.03 -1.79 -18.38
C ALA A 138 -18.78 -0.65 -17.37
N ARG A 139 -19.76 0.22 -17.14
CA ARG A 139 -19.69 1.27 -16.11
C ARG A 139 -19.61 0.68 -14.70
N ILE A 140 -20.39 -0.35 -14.39
CA ILE A 140 -20.33 -1.09 -13.12
C ILE A 140 -18.95 -1.74 -12.95
N ALA A 141 -18.42 -2.39 -14.00
CA ALA A 141 -17.09 -2.99 -13.94
C ALA A 141 -16.00 -1.96 -13.61
N ARG A 142 -16.07 -0.77 -14.24
CA ARG A 142 -15.18 0.36 -13.91
C ARG A 142 -15.38 0.85 -12.48
N GLY A 143 -16.62 1.03 -12.04
CA GLY A 143 -16.96 1.48 -10.68
C GLY A 143 -16.44 0.52 -9.61
N ARG A 144 -16.54 -0.79 -9.83
CA ARG A 144 -15.99 -1.82 -8.93
C ARG A 144 -14.48 -1.73 -8.78
N VAL A 145 -13.76 -1.46 -9.88
CA VAL A 145 -12.31 -1.24 -9.83
C VAL A 145 -11.97 0.01 -9.02
N ASN A 146 -12.72 1.10 -9.18
CA ASN A 146 -12.51 2.31 -8.38
C ASN A 146 -12.69 2.04 -6.89
N VAL A 147 -13.80 1.41 -6.48
CA VAL A 147 -14.04 1.04 -5.07
C VAL A 147 -12.90 0.17 -4.54
N ALA A 148 -12.45 -0.82 -5.33
CA ALA A 148 -11.34 -1.67 -4.94
C ALA A 148 -10.02 -0.89 -4.74
N LEU A 149 -9.73 0.10 -5.58
CA LEU A 149 -8.55 0.96 -5.45
C LEU A 149 -8.59 1.77 -4.14
N PHE A 150 -9.72 2.42 -3.84
CA PHE A 150 -9.87 3.21 -2.61
C PHE A 150 -9.79 2.33 -1.36
N ARG A 151 -10.45 1.16 -1.35
CA ARG A 151 -10.34 0.20 -0.24
C ARG A 151 -8.93 -0.36 -0.09
N ALA A 152 -8.23 -0.66 -1.20
CA ALA A 152 -6.84 -1.10 -1.16
C ALA A 152 -5.91 -0.02 -0.60
N GLN A 153 -6.18 1.25 -0.91
CA GLN A 153 -5.45 2.38 -0.36
C GLN A 153 -5.63 2.45 1.16
N VAL A 154 -6.87 2.37 1.68
CA VAL A 154 -7.16 2.31 3.13
C VAL A 154 -6.46 1.10 3.79
N GLY A 155 -6.54 -0.10 3.20
CA GLY A 155 -5.90 -1.30 3.76
C GLY A 155 -4.37 -1.25 3.76
N LEU A 156 -3.76 -0.65 2.74
CA LEU A 156 -2.30 -0.44 2.69
C LEU A 156 -1.81 0.43 3.84
N TRP A 157 -2.65 1.34 4.33
CA TRP A 157 -2.32 2.23 5.43
C TRP A 157 -2.35 1.53 6.78
N HIS A 158 -3.41 0.80 7.09
CA HIS A 158 -3.47 0.01 8.32
C HIS A 158 -2.22 -0.88 8.46
N ARG A 159 -1.79 -1.54 7.38
CA ARG A 159 -0.59 -2.41 7.35
C ARG A 159 0.75 -1.68 7.36
N LYS A 160 0.79 -0.36 7.20
CA LYS A 160 2.06 0.41 7.16
C LYS A 160 2.25 1.35 8.33
N SER A 161 1.19 1.66 9.08
CA SER A 161 1.31 2.20 10.43
C SER A 161 2.08 1.25 11.36
N SER A 162 2.02 -0.05 11.05
CA SER A 162 2.72 -1.13 11.75
C SER A 162 4.19 -1.25 11.37
N VAL A 163 5.07 -1.37 12.37
CA VAL A 163 6.51 -1.67 12.20
C VAL A 163 6.69 -2.91 11.33
N ARG A 164 7.48 -2.84 10.25
CA ARG A 164 7.63 -3.97 9.30
C ARG A 164 8.72 -4.98 9.65
N ARG A 165 9.51 -4.79 10.71
CA ARG A 165 10.63 -5.68 11.04
C ARG A 165 10.66 -6.05 12.51
N ASP A 166 10.97 -7.33 12.74
CA ASP A 166 11.29 -7.85 14.05
C ASP A 166 12.68 -7.34 14.39
N SER A 167 12.78 -6.53 15.42
CA SER A 167 14.07 -6.34 16.06
C SER A 167 13.86 -6.15 17.56
N HIS A 168 14.34 -7.13 18.31
CA HIS A 168 14.77 -6.95 19.69
C HIS A 168 15.49 -5.60 19.78
N SER A 169 14.86 -4.62 20.43
CA SER A 169 15.33 -3.23 20.63
C SER A 169 15.36 -2.28 19.42
N ALA A 170 14.24 -2.11 18.73
CA ALA A 170 14.03 -0.86 17.98
C ALA A 170 13.87 0.30 18.98
N GLN A 171 14.86 1.20 19.08
CA GLN A 171 14.74 2.44 19.84
C GLN A 171 14.37 3.58 18.89
N CYS A 172 13.15 4.12 19.04
CA CYS A 172 12.73 5.31 18.31
C CYS A 172 13.62 6.50 18.75
N GLN A 173 14.39 7.11 17.85
CA GLN A 173 15.20 8.30 18.13
C GLN A 173 14.67 9.51 17.35
N ARG A 174 14.34 10.60 18.06
CA ARG A 174 13.89 11.84 17.44
C ARG A 174 15.09 12.58 16.84
N ARG A 175 15.22 12.59 15.52
CA ARG A 175 16.15 13.52 14.88
C ARG A 175 15.48 14.90 14.85
N ARG A 176 15.96 15.84 15.67
CA ARG A 176 15.53 17.25 15.58
C ARG A 176 15.82 17.72 14.16
N LEU A 177 14.77 18.04 13.39
CA LEU A 177 14.90 18.75 12.13
C LEU A 177 15.61 20.08 12.46
N GLY A 178 16.82 20.25 11.91
CA GLY A 178 17.62 21.44 12.12
C GLY A 178 16.86 22.66 11.64
N THR A 179 16.50 23.56 12.55
CA THR A 179 16.09 24.91 12.21
C THR A 179 17.30 25.59 11.57
N THR A 180 17.24 25.83 10.26
CA THR A 180 18.21 26.64 9.52
C THR A 180 18.16 28.06 10.09
N ARG A 181 19.03 28.35 11.06
CA ARG A 181 19.32 29.73 11.48
C ARG A 181 20.07 30.38 10.31
N ARG A 182 19.42 31.31 9.61
CA ARG A 182 20.09 32.22 8.68
C ARG A 182 21.23 32.92 9.44
N PRO A 183 22.48 32.89 8.98
CA PRO A 183 23.51 33.77 9.52
C PRO A 183 23.11 35.20 9.19
N GLY A 184 22.90 36.02 10.23
CA GLY A 184 22.79 37.47 10.09
C GLY A 184 24.11 38.00 9.56
N GLY A 185 24.05 38.80 8.51
CA GLY A 185 25.21 39.52 7.99
C GLY A 185 25.60 40.61 8.97
N ASP A 186 26.83 40.54 9.46
CA ASP A 186 27.49 41.64 10.12
C ASP A 186 27.79 42.72 9.08
N LEU A 187 27.14 43.88 9.22
CA LEU A 187 27.57 45.14 8.64
C LEU A 187 28.00 46.01 9.83
N ASN A 188 29.30 46.03 10.09
CA ASN A 188 29.94 46.88 11.07
C ASN A 188 30.55 48.08 10.33
N GLN A 189 30.24 49.28 10.84
CA GLN A 189 31.01 50.54 10.84
C GLN A 189 31.66 51.02 9.53
#